data_AF-A0A7J3IJ41-F1
#
_entry.id   AF-A0A7J3IJ41-F1
#
_cell.length_a   1.000
_cell.length_b   1.000
_cell.length_c   1.000
_cell.angle_alpha   90.00
_cell.angle_beta   90.00
_cell.angle_gamma   90.00
#
_symmetry.space_group_name_H-M   'P 1'
#
loop_
_entity.id
_entity.type
_entity.pdbx_description
1 polymer ?
#
loop_
_entity_poly.entity_id
_entity_poly.type
_entity_poly.pdbx_seq_one_letter_code
_entity_poly.pdbx_strand_id
1 'polypeptide(L)'
;MRAYLTTQSCILSVFTALVCLATISFTVYVPSTRGYFNIGETMVYTAAILFGPFIGAFAGGVGSMLADVLLGYYYYAPATLVIKAVEGFVVGFLSRRGYALLEVYTLRELRIFTAMMGILIGALVGFLGIFYYSGFSELNSRVFPLGNSVFFFHPNGVLAWDRRIFCLHGLHSCIQI
;
A
#
# COMPACT_ATOMS: atom_id res chain seq x y z
N MET A 1 -25.71 23.47 8.13
CA MET A 1 -24.95 23.22 6.89
C MET A 1 -23.46 23.60 7.00
N ARG A 2 -23.09 24.81 7.48
CA ARG A 2 -21.66 25.23 7.58
C ARG A 2 -20.76 24.33 8.44
N ALA A 3 -21.22 23.89 9.60
CA ALA A 3 -20.43 23.03 10.50
C ALA A 3 -20.09 21.64 9.90
N TYR A 4 -20.93 21.13 8.99
CA TYR A 4 -20.68 19.85 8.33
C TYR A 4 -19.57 19.97 7.29
N LEU A 5 -19.59 21.02 6.47
CA LEU A 5 -18.54 21.28 5.49
C LEU A 5 -17.17 21.46 6.15
N THR A 6 -17.09 22.21 7.26
CA THR A 6 -15.82 22.42 7.96
C THR A 6 -15.22 21.12 8.46
N THR A 7 -16.03 20.21 9.01
CA THR A 7 -15.55 18.91 9.49
C THR A 7 -15.07 18.02 8.34
N GLN A 8 -15.78 18.03 7.20
CA GLN A 8 -15.38 17.26 6.01
C GLN A 8 -14.03 17.73 5.46
N SER A 9 -13.78 19.05 5.42
CA SER A 9 -12.50 19.60 4.98
C SER A 9 -11.34 19.19 5.88
N CYS A 10 -11.52 19.19 7.21
CA CYS A 10 -10.49 18.73 8.15
C CYS A 10 -10.16 17.24 7.98
N ILE A 11 -11.19 16.41 7.77
CA ILE A 11 -11.00 14.98 7.53
C ILE A 11 -10.21 14.76 6.23
N LEU A 12 -10.57 15.48 5.16
CA LEU A 12 -9.86 15.44 3.88
C LEU A 12 -8.38 15.77 4.04
N SER A 13 -8.04 16.88 4.72
CA SER A 13 -6.64 17.28 4.89
C SER A 13 -5.83 16.27 5.71
N VAL A 14 -6.40 15.77 6.81
CA VAL A 14 -5.71 14.80 7.69
C VAL A 14 -5.48 13.48 6.96
N PHE A 15 -6.50 12.94 6.28
CA PHE A 15 -6.36 11.67 5.56
C PHE A 15 -5.46 11.78 4.33
N THR A 16 -5.47 12.92 3.63
CA THR A 16 -4.52 13.17 2.53
C THR A 16 -3.08 13.13 3.03
N ALA A 17 -2.80 13.79 4.17
CA ALA A 17 -1.47 13.76 4.79
C ALA A 17 -1.08 12.34 5.24
N LEU A 18 -2.01 11.60 5.86
CA LEU A 18 -1.76 10.23 6.29
C LEU A 18 -1.50 9.27 5.12
N VAL A 19 -2.26 9.38 4.03
CA VAL A 19 -2.01 8.60 2.81
C VAL A 19 -0.62 8.92 2.27
N CYS A 20 -0.27 10.20 2.13
CA CYS A 20 1.05 10.60 1.65
C CYS A 20 2.18 10.06 2.54
N LEU A 21 2.05 10.17 3.87
CA LEU A 21 3.05 9.67 4.81
C LEU A 21 3.16 8.16 4.76
N ALA A 22 2.05 7.43 4.69
CA ALA A 22 2.05 5.98 4.57
C ALA A 22 2.70 5.52 3.25
N THR A 23 2.44 6.24 2.16
CA THR A 23 3.05 5.99 0.85
C THR A 23 4.56 6.19 0.85
N ILE A 24 5.05 7.21 1.56
CA ILE A 24 6.49 7.49 1.68
C ILE A 24 7.19 6.53 2.66
N SER A 25 6.51 6.15 3.74
CA SER A 25 7.15 5.46 4.87
C SER A 25 7.49 4.00 4.59
N PHE A 26 6.65 3.31 3.83
CA PHE A 26 6.75 1.86 3.65
C PHE A 26 6.53 1.46 2.19
N THR A 27 7.63 1.44 1.44
CA THR A 27 7.68 0.85 0.12
C THR A 27 8.58 -0.39 0.17
N VAL A 28 8.01 -1.57 -0.04
CA VAL A 28 8.79 -2.80 -0.21
C VAL A 28 9.04 -2.97 -1.70
N TYR A 29 10.30 -2.87 -2.11
CA TYR A 29 10.68 -3.08 -3.50
C TYR A 29 10.94 -4.57 -3.76
N VAL A 30 10.24 -5.11 -4.75
CA VAL A 30 10.49 -6.46 -5.24
C VAL A 30 11.20 -6.35 -6.60
N PRO A 31 12.52 -6.60 -6.66
CA PRO A 31 13.28 -6.48 -7.90
C PRO A 31 12.83 -7.45 -9.01
N SER A 32 12.20 -8.58 -8.64
CA SER A 32 11.73 -9.60 -9.59
C SER A 32 10.62 -9.11 -10.54
N THR A 33 9.72 -8.22 -10.08
CA THR A 33 8.58 -7.73 -10.88
C THR A 33 8.70 -6.25 -11.27
N ARG A 34 9.77 -5.57 -10.83
CA ARG A 34 9.87 -4.09 -10.85
C ARG A 34 8.68 -3.41 -10.15
N GLY A 35 7.99 -4.15 -9.28
CA GLY A 35 6.80 -3.72 -8.57
C GLY A 35 7.12 -3.22 -7.16
N TYR A 36 6.31 -2.27 -6.69
CA TYR A 36 6.38 -1.70 -5.35
C TYR A 36 5.16 -2.13 -4.55
N PHE A 37 5.35 -2.79 -3.40
CA PHE A 37 4.26 -3.04 -2.46
C PHE A 37 4.15 -1.83 -1.53
N ASN A 38 3.07 -1.08 -1.67
CA ASN A 38 2.93 0.22 -1.03
C ASN A 38 1.88 0.13 0.09
N ILE A 39 2.32 0.22 1.35
CA ILE A 39 1.38 0.21 2.49
C ILE A 39 0.45 1.43 2.45
N GLY A 40 0.81 2.48 1.71
CA GLY A 40 -0.06 3.63 1.46
C GLY A 40 -1.45 3.26 0.94
N GLU A 41 -1.60 2.16 0.20
CA GLU A 41 -2.90 1.69 -0.31
C GLU A 41 -3.89 1.35 0.82
N THR A 42 -3.38 0.82 1.93
CA THR A 42 -4.21 0.48 3.09
C THR A 42 -4.87 1.72 3.72
N MET A 43 -4.17 2.86 3.70
CA MET A 43 -4.72 4.12 4.19
C MET A 43 -5.75 4.72 3.22
N VAL A 44 -5.61 4.48 1.92
CA VAL A 44 -6.64 4.85 0.92
C VAL A 44 -7.94 4.10 1.19
N TYR A 45 -7.87 2.78 1.39
CA TYR A 45 -9.05 1.97 1.71
C TYR A 45 -9.67 2.36 3.05
N THR A 46 -8.84 2.64 4.04
CA THR A 46 -9.30 3.10 5.36
C THR A 46 -10.10 4.41 5.24
N ALA A 47 -9.58 5.39 4.50
CA ALA A 47 -10.28 6.65 4.25
C ALA A 47 -11.61 6.43 3.50
N ALA A 48 -11.59 5.57 2.48
CA ALA A 48 -12.74 5.27 1.64
C ALA A 48 -13.86 4.55 2.40
N ILE A 49 -13.52 3.58 3.26
CA ILE A 49 -14.51 2.82 4.05
C ILE A 49 -15.10 3.69 5.16
N LEU A 50 -14.27 4.48 5.87
CA LEU A 50 -14.73 5.29 7.01
C LEU A 50 -15.57 6.50 6.59
N PHE A 51 -15.14 7.23 5.54
CA PHE A 51 -15.74 8.52 5.18
C PHE A 51 -16.46 8.50 3.83
N GLY A 52 -16.31 7.43 3.06
CA GLY A 52 -17.02 7.18 1.81
C GLY A 52 -16.27 7.58 0.54
N PRO A 53 -16.95 7.50 -0.62
CA PRO A 53 -16.31 7.50 -1.93
C PRO A 53 -15.59 8.81 -2.26
N PHE A 54 -16.18 9.96 -1.96
CA PHE A 54 -15.58 11.25 -2.31
C PHE A 54 -14.34 11.59 -1.47
N ILE A 55 -14.38 11.31 -0.17
CA ILE A 55 -13.22 11.52 0.71
C ILE A 55 -12.12 10.51 0.37
N GLY A 56 -12.47 9.24 0.16
CA GLY A 56 -11.52 8.21 -0.25
C GLY A 56 -10.84 8.53 -1.59
N ALA A 57 -11.61 8.99 -2.58
CA ALA A 57 -11.08 9.38 -3.89
C ALA A 57 -10.08 10.52 -3.80
N PHE A 58 -10.45 11.61 -3.10
CA PHE A 58 -9.58 12.76 -3.02
C PHE A 58 -8.35 12.49 -2.15
N ALA A 59 -8.54 11.95 -0.94
CA ALA A 59 -7.44 11.66 -0.03
C ALA A 59 -6.47 10.62 -0.61
N GLY A 60 -7.00 9.60 -1.28
CA GLY A 60 -6.20 8.59 -1.98
C GLY A 60 -5.45 9.15 -3.18
N GLY A 61 -6.17 9.79 -4.11
CA GLY A 61 -5.58 10.37 -5.30
C GLY A 61 -4.53 11.43 -4.99
N VAL A 62 -4.89 12.46 -4.23
CA VAL A 62 -4.02 13.60 -3.95
C VAL A 62 -2.89 13.19 -3.01
N GLY A 63 -3.17 12.37 -1.99
CA GLY A 63 -2.16 11.92 -1.05
C GLY A 63 -1.08 11.07 -1.73
N SER A 64 -1.48 10.12 -2.59
CA SER A 64 -0.52 9.29 -3.32
C SER A 64 0.21 10.05 -4.43
N MET A 65 -0.45 10.96 -5.14
CA MET A 65 0.21 11.85 -6.10
C MET A 65 1.29 12.71 -5.41
N LEU A 66 0.98 13.29 -4.25
CA LEU A 66 1.95 14.08 -3.49
C LEU A 66 3.15 13.24 -3.06
N ALA A 67 2.93 11.98 -2.67
CA ALA A 67 4.04 11.08 -2.36
C ALA A 67 4.94 10.84 -3.58
N ASP A 68 4.38 10.62 -4.77
CA ASP A 68 5.18 10.43 -6.00
C ASP A 68 5.99 11.69 -6.34
N VAL A 69 5.39 12.87 -6.20
CA VAL A 69 6.07 14.16 -6.38
C VAL A 69 7.22 14.30 -5.38
N LEU A 70 6.99 14.02 -4.10
CA LEU A 70 8.00 14.12 -3.04
C LEU A 70 9.12 13.08 -3.19
N LEU A 71 8.83 11.92 -3.77
CA LEU A 71 9.79 10.86 -4.05
C LEU A 71 10.57 11.09 -5.36
N GLY A 72 10.19 12.09 -6.17
CA GLY A 72 10.86 12.43 -7.43
C GLY A 72 10.30 11.73 -8.67
N TYR A 73 9.19 11.01 -8.55
CA TYR A 73 8.50 10.27 -9.62
C TYR A 73 7.41 11.13 -10.31
N TYR A 74 7.74 12.38 -10.66
CA TYR A 74 6.78 13.37 -11.19
C TYR A 74 6.02 12.92 -12.44
N TYR A 75 6.65 12.09 -13.30
CA TYR A 75 6.02 11.58 -14.52
C TYR A 75 4.83 10.65 -14.23
N TYR A 76 4.89 9.89 -13.13
CA TYR A 76 3.85 8.95 -12.75
C TYR A 76 2.75 9.60 -11.90
N ALA A 77 3.07 10.72 -11.24
CA ALA A 77 2.14 11.47 -10.38
C ALA A 77 0.73 11.70 -10.97
N PRO A 78 0.55 12.18 -12.23
CA PRO A 78 -0.79 12.39 -12.78
C PRO A 78 -1.56 11.08 -13.01
N ALA A 79 -0.85 10.00 -13.38
CA ALA A 79 -1.48 8.69 -13.51
C ALA A 79 -1.90 8.15 -12.14
N THR A 80 -1.03 8.27 -11.13
CA THR A 80 -1.32 7.89 -9.74
C THR A 80 -2.53 8.63 -9.19
N LEU A 81 -2.64 9.93 -9.46
CA LEU A 81 -3.80 10.74 -9.06
C LEU A 81 -5.10 10.10 -9.54
N VAL A 82 -5.18 9.78 -10.84
CA VAL A 82 -6.40 9.24 -11.46
C VAL A 82 -6.68 7.83 -10.96
N ILE A 83 -5.67 6.95 -10.97
CA ILE A 83 -5.82 5.55 -10.57
C ILE A 83 -6.25 5.46 -9.10
N LYS A 84 -5.54 6.15 -8.20
CA LYS A 84 -5.83 6.12 -6.77
C LYS A 84 -7.12 6.84 -6.41
N ALA A 85 -7.51 7.87 -7.15
CA ALA A 85 -8.82 8.51 -6.97
C ALA A 85 -9.97 7.57 -7.36
N VAL A 86 -9.87 6.90 -8.52
CA VAL A 86 -10.88 5.93 -8.96
C VAL A 86 -10.97 4.77 -7.98
N GLU A 87 -9.83 4.23 -7.56
CA GLU A 87 -9.75 3.16 -6.58
C GLU A 87 -10.44 3.54 -5.26
N GLY A 88 -10.09 4.68 -4.66
CA GLY A 88 -10.72 5.17 -3.43
C GLY A 88 -12.22 5.44 -3.61
N PHE A 89 -12.64 5.93 -4.77
CA PHE A 89 -14.05 6.12 -5.09
C PHE A 89 -14.81 4.79 -5.12
N VAL A 90 -14.30 3.80 -5.86
CA VAL A 90 -14.92 2.49 -6.03
C VAL A 90 -15.03 1.77 -4.70
N VAL A 91 -13.97 1.75 -3.90
CA VAL A 91 -13.98 1.11 -2.57
C VAL A 91 -15.00 1.78 -1.64
N GLY A 92 -15.03 3.12 -1.60
CA GLY A 92 -15.98 3.84 -0.76
C GLY A 92 -17.43 3.67 -1.23
N PHE A 93 -17.65 3.56 -2.54
CA PHE A 93 -18.97 3.33 -3.13
C PHE A 93 -19.47 1.91 -2.83
N LEU A 94 -18.62 0.91 -3.04
CA LEU A 94 -18.92 -0.49 -2.74
C LEU A 94 -19.11 -0.72 -1.25
N SER A 95 -18.33 -0.07 -0.39
CA SER A 95 -18.51 -0.14 1.06
C SER A 95 -19.91 0.31 1.46
N ARG A 96 -20.38 1.45 0.95
CA ARG A 96 -21.74 1.96 1.23
C ARG A 96 -22.84 1.05 0.69
N ARG A 97 -22.65 0.48 -0.50
CA ARG A 97 -23.63 -0.42 -1.12
C ARG A 97 -23.61 -1.84 -0.53
N GLY A 98 -22.49 -2.26 0.03
CA GLY A 98 -22.38 -3.46 0.85
C GLY A 98 -23.35 -3.43 2.02
N TYR A 99 -23.54 -2.26 2.65
CA TYR A 99 -24.57 -2.11 3.70
C TYR A 99 -26.01 -2.26 3.18
N ALA A 100 -26.27 -1.94 1.90
CA ALA A 100 -27.58 -2.21 1.29
C ALA A 100 -27.76 -3.71 0.95
N LEU A 101 -26.68 -4.43 0.63
CA LEU A 101 -26.73 -5.90 0.50
C LEU A 101 -27.04 -6.59 1.83
N LEU A 102 -26.66 -5.99 2.97
CA LEU A 102 -27.02 -6.48 4.31
C LEU A 102 -28.50 -6.36 4.64
N GLU A 103 -29.24 -5.53 3.89
CA GLU A 103 -30.69 -5.41 4.03
C GLU A 103 -31.44 -6.55 3.31
N VAL A 104 -30.81 -7.15 2.28
CA VAL A 104 -31.36 -8.25 1.47
C VAL A 104 -30.83 -9.62 1.90
N TYR A 105 -29.57 -9.70 2.35
CA TYR A 105 -28.88 -10.93 2.75
C TYR A 105 -28.51 -10.93 4.24
N THR A 106 -28.52 -12.10 4.88
CA THR A 106 -28.12 -12.21 6.29
C THR A 106 -26.62 -11.95 6.45
N LEU A 107 -26.23 -11.12 7.44
CA LEU A 107 -24.84 -10.78 7.78
C LEU A 107 -23.87 -11.97 7.83
N ARG A 108 -24.34 -13.17 8.21
CA ARG A 108 -23.55 -14.41 8.20
C ARG A 108 -23.18 -14.87 6.80
N GLU A 109 -24.11 -14.85 5.85
CA GLU A 109 -23.87 -15.31 4.49
C GLU A 109 -22.90 -14.38 3.75
N LEU A 110 -23.08 -13.07 3.90
CA LEU A 110 -22.16 -12.08 3.31
C LEU A 110 -20.76 -12.17 3.94
N ARG A 111 -20.66 -12.38 5.26
CA ARG A 111 -19.37 -12.60 5.94
C ARG A 111 -18.70 -13.89 5.48
N ILE A 112 -19.43 -14.99 5.35
CA ILE A 112 -18.87 -16.27 4.90
C ILE A 112 -18.40 -16.15 3.44
N PHE A 113 -19.19 -15.53 2.56
CA PHE A 113 -18.82 -15.33 1.16
C PHE A 113 -17.57 -14.46 1.01
N THR A 114 -17.51 -13.31 1.70
CA THR A 114 -16.34 -12.43 1.69
C THR A 114 -15.11 -13.07 2.32
N ALA A 115 -15.28 -13.84 3.41
CA ALA A 115 -14.19 -14.59 4.03
C ALA A 115 -13.66 -15.71 3.13
N MET A 116 -14.54 -16.48 2.49
CA MET A 116 -14.17 -17.56 1.57
C MET A 116 -13.41 -17.01 0.35
N MET A 117 -13.91 -15.93 -0.26
CA MET A 117 -13.23 -15.26 -1.37
C MET A 117 -11.89 -14.66 -0.93
N GLY A 118 -11.85 -14.03 0.26
CA GLY A 118 -10.61 -13.49 0.83
C GLY A 118 -9.56 -14.57 1.08
N ILE A 119 -9.95 -15.71 1.62
CA ILE A 119 -9.07 -16.87 1.85
C ILE A 119 -8.60 -17.45 0.52
N LEU A 120 -9.50 -17.62 -0.45
CA LEU A 120 -9.15 -18.19 -1.76
C LEU A 120 -8.17 -17.30 -2.52
N ILE A 121 -8.47 -16.00 -2.65
CA ILE A 121 -7.61 -15.02 -3.33
C ILE A 121 -6.30 -14.87 -2.56
N GLY A 122 -6.35 -14.77 -1.23
CA GLY A 122 -5.17 -14.68 -0.38
C GLY A 122 -4.26 -15.91 -0.48
N ALA A 123 -4.83 -17.11 -0.52
CA ALA A 123 -4.09 -18.36 -0.71
C ALA A 123 -3.46 -18.45 -2.10
N LEU A 124 -4.18 -18.02 -3.15
CA LEU A 124 -3.67 -17.99 -4.52
C LEU A 124 -2.50 -16.99 -4.66
N VAL A 125 -2.69 -15.76 -4.16
CA VAL A 125 -1.66 -14.72 -4.18
C VAL A 125 -0.46 -15.14 -3.31
N GLY A 126 -0.70 -15.75 -2.15
CA GLY A 126 0.36 -16.27 -1.28
C GLY A 126 1.16 -17.42 -1.93
N PHE A 127 0.46 -18.35 -2.59
CA PHE A 127 1.09 -19.42 -3.36
C PHE A 127 1.95 -18.85 -4.49
N LEU A 128 1.38 -17.99 -5.35
CA LEU A 128 2.14 -17.30 -6.40
C LEU A 128 3.29 -16.46 -5.81
N GLY A 129 3.06 -15.84 -4.66
CA GLY A 129 4.05 -15.14 -3.84
C GLY A 129 5.27 -16.00 -3.54
N ILE A 130 5.06 -17.17 -2.93
CA ILE A 130 6.17 -18.05 -2.53
C ILE A 130 6.96 -18.56 -3.74
N PHE A 131 6.27 -18.92 -4.83
CA PHE A 131 6.90 -19.50 -6.02
C PHE A 131 7.59 -18.47 -6.92
N TYR A 132 7.06 -17.25 -7.04
CA TYR A 132 7.58 -16.22 -7.96
C TYR A 132 8.30 -15.05 -7.26
N TYR A 133 8.01 -14.80 -5.98
CA TYR A 133 8.61 -13.72 -5.19
C TYR A 133 9.67 -14.20 -4.19
N SER A 134 10.10 -15.47 -4.27
CA SER A 134 11.30 -15.93 -3.55
C SER A 134 12.55 -15.30 -4.19
N GLY A 135 13.18 -14.38 -3.46
CA GLY A 135 14.31 -13.60 -3.96
C GLY A 135 14.73 -12.52 -2.96
N PHE A 136 15.73 -11.73 -3.34
CA PHE A 136 16.16 -10.56 -2.57
C PHE A 136 15.10 -9.47 -2.70
N SER A 137 14.49 -9.05 -1.60
CA SER A 137 13.62 -7.87 -1.53
C SER A 137 14.30 -6.77 -0.76
N GLU A 138 14.20 -5.54 -1.25
CA GLU A 138 14.85 -4.39 -0.62
C GLU A 138 13.80 -3.59 0.15
N LEU A 139 14.00 -3.48 1.47
CA LEU A 139 13.18 -2.61 2.29
C LEU A 139 13.84 -1.23 2.31
N ASN A 140 13.14 -0.24 1.74
CA ASN A 140 13.61 1.14 1.72
C ASN A 140 12.68 1.99 2.60
N SER A 141 12.99 2.03 3.91
CA SER A 141 12.28 2.89 4.85
C SER A 141 13.04 4.22 4.99
N ARG A 142 12.41 5.34 4.64
CA ARG A 142 13.02 6.68 4.79
C ARG A 142 12.76 7.36 6.14
N VAL A 143 11.92 6.77 7.01
CA VAL A 143 11.53 7.32 8.32
C VAL A 143 12.37 6.75 9.47
N PHE A 144 12.81 5.51 9.37
CA PHE A 144 13.81 4.93 10.27
C PHE A 144 15.15 4.86 9.52
N PRO A 145 16.29 5.21 10.15
CA PRO A 145 17.62 5.01 9.56
C PRO A 145 18.03 3.53 9.60
N LEU A 146 17.11 2.64 9.24
CA LEU A 146 17.41 1.29 8.80
C LEU A 146 17.93 1.48 7.38
N GLY A 147 19.25 1.59 7.21
CA GLY A 147 19.84 1.55 5.87
C GLY A 147 19.30 0.37 5.07
N ASN A 148 19.27 0.47 3.73
CA ASN A 148 18.71 -0.52 2.80
C ASN A 148 18.96 -1.96 3.28
N SER A 149 17.96 -2.56 3.92
CA SER A 149 18.06 -3.91 4.44
C SER A 149 17.52 -4.84 3.36
N VAL A 150 18.39 -5.73 2.89
CA VAL A 150 18.04 -6.69 1.85
C VAL A 150 17.58 -7.95 2.56
N PHE A 151 16.33 -8.34 2.35
CA PHE A 151 15.77 -9.55 2.91
C PHE A 151 15.77 -10.62 1.83
N PHE A 152 16.37 -11.77 2.12
CA PHE A 152 16.25 -12.94 1.25
C PHE A 152 15.09 -13.81 1.75
N PHE A 153 14.01 -13.85 0.97
CA PHE A 153 12.87 -14.70 1.28
C PHE A 153 13.07 -16.09 0.68
N HIS A 154 13.45 -17.05 1.52
CA HIS A 154 13.52 -18.47 1.18
C HIS A 154 12.27 -19.18 1.73
N PRO A 155 11.67 -20.16 1.02
CA PRO A 155 10.59 -21.01 1.55
C PRO A 155 10.83 -21.66 2.93
N ASN A 156 12.08 -21.72 3.42
CA ASN A 156 12.45 -22.28 4.73
C ASN A 156 12.85 -21.23 5.78
N GLY A 157 12.70 -19.92 5.50
CA GLY A 157 13.03 -18.84 6.44
C GLY A 157 13.44 -17.53 5.77
N VAL A 158 13.36 -16.43 6.53
CA VAL A 158 13.83 -15.10 6.11
C VAL A 158 15.25 -14.89 6.61
N LEU A 159 16.21 -14.75 5.70
CA LEU A 159 17.58 -14.36 6.03
C LEU A 159 17.73 -12.87 5.77
N ALA A 160 17.89 -12.07 6.84
CA ALA A 160 18.18 -10.65 6.74
C ALA A 160 19.67 -10.44 6.44
N TRP A 161 19.99 -9.73 5.37
CA TRP A 161 21.35 -9.37 4.97
C TRP A 161 21.54 -7.84 5.12
N ASP A 162 22.39 -7.43 6.06
CA ASP A 162 22.84 -6.03 6.16
C ASP A 162 23.97 -5.79 5.15
N ARG A 163 23.81 -4.81 4.25
CA ARG A 163 24.88 -4.39 3.31
C ARG A 163 26.15 -3.90 4.03
N ARG A 164 26.14 -3.72 5.36
CA ARG A 164 27.32 -3.32 6.16
C ARG A 164 28.27 -4.46 6.54
N ILE A 165 27.90 -5.72 6.36
CA ILE A 165 28.72 -6.86 6.81
C ILE A 165 29.08 -7.74 5.61
N PHE A 166 29.97 -7.24 4.75
CA PHE A 166 30.76 -8.10 3.85
C PHE A 166 32.16 -7.51 3.68
N CYS A 167 32.99 -7.65 4.72
CA CYS A 167 34.43 -7.76 4.52
C CYS A 167 34.74 -9.24 4.25
N LEU A 168 34.66 -9.64 2.97
CA LEU A 168 35.43 -10.81 2.54
C LEU A 168 36.90 -10.40 2.59
N HIS A 169 37.69 -11.12 3.37
CA HIS A 169 39.16 -11.03 3.35
C HIS A 169 39.64 -11.09 1.89
N GLY A 170 40.14 -9.97 1.35
CA GLY A 170 41.12 -10.02 0.26
C GLY A 170 40.82 -9.35 -1.09
N LEU A 171 39.82 -8.49 -1.27
CA LEU A 171 39.74 -7.66 -2.49
C LEU A 171 39.21 -6.24 -2.23
N HIS A 172 40.09 -5.25 -2.40
CA HIS A 172 39.80 -3.82 -2.43
C HIS A 172 38.95 -3.47 -3.66
N SER A 173 37.62 -3.45 -3.54
CA SER A 173 36.72 -2.63 -4.38
C SER A 173 35.29 -2.71 -3.84
N CYS A 174 34.86 -1.69 -3.09
CA CYS A 174 33.46 -1.46 -2.77
C CYS A 174 32.76 -0.95 -4.04
N ILE A 175 32.14 -1.85 -4.80
CA ILE A 175 31.22 -1.48 -5.87
C ILE A 175 29.86 -1.15 -5.21
N GLN A 176 29.54 0.14 -5.17
CA GLN A 176 28.18 0.61 -4.90
C GLN A 176 27.35 0.35 -6.16
N ILE A 177 26.45 -0.65 -6.09
CA ILE A 177 25.28 -0.75 -6.96
C ILE A 177 24.05 -0.62 -6.06
#